data_AF-A0AAN6WM30-F1
#
_entry.id   AF-A0AAN6WM30-F1
#
_cell.length_a   1.000
_cell.length_b   1.000
_cell.length_c   1.000
_cell.angle_alpha   90.00
_cell.angle_beta   90.00
_cell.angle_gamma   90.00
#
_symmetry.space_group_name_H-M   'P 1'
#
loop_
_entity.id
_entity.type
_entity.pdbx_description
1 polymer ?
#
loop_
_entity_poly.entity_id
_entity_poly.type
_entity_poly.pdbx_seq_one_letter_code
_entity_poly.pdbx_strand_id
1 'polypeptide(L)'
;MGILGERTLDEFDPPAYPYVDDGLTPAQKLAWSKQISEWMNTEITATKPNGKPLTFGRDKIPRIPLSQFFNGTVTAYDVDQKPVFITWTGFPNLVAVKYPNEPRRWKEADKARENQDEYLEWSVKRDDDDNIIVVTFTCEGPEYWRFLAEEEPERIDSLYPSLSPLFKDEMKKEDWWREDGKYNPNNKWNDSTDTGSIMHLVHINNTLSAEVDIAAQGTVIRMDDDGNIIKDKAKLINCSAYGSAQRNSDPRIGDAINGLTRQGNAVSIANPVAIYMYSFDTGNFKLDIEGTGENMVDVPHGTFNFQRGNIDKNMGVRLQVHIPDGIVGTGPDNKGKQLTVSDIVDTSNNQNILFGAQFADYIQMTVRGVAIGGGAAAPPQPCPKKAAKLAQSEAGVALNSLSAESCDASTNERTEGTRW
;
A
#
# COMPACT_ATOMS: atom_id res chain seq x y z
N MET A 1 -16.56 -19.84 29.67
CA MET A 1 -16.35 -19.35 28.29
C MET A 1 -15.10 -20.05 27.79
N GLY A 2 -15.25 -21.00 26.87
CA GLY A 2 -14.10 -21.73 26.33
C GLY A 2 -13.22 -20.75 25.56
N ILE A 3 -11.92 -20.81 25.81
CA ILE A 3 -10.90 -20.20 24.95
C ILE A 3 -11.09 -20.88 23.59
N LEU A 4 -11.55 -20.15 22.58
CA LEU A 4 -11.54 -20.67 21.21
C LEU A 4 -10.07 -20.91 20.88
N GLY A 5 -9.70 -22.18 20.75
CA GLY A 5 -8.32 -22.60 20.52
C GLY A 5 -7.81 -22.15 19.17
N GLU A 6 -6.50 -22.24 19.00
CA GLU A 6 -5.82 -22.02 17.73
C GLU A 6 -6.55 -22.78 16.60
N ARG A 7 -6.92 -22.06 15.54
CA ARG A 7 -7.60 -22.60 14.36
C ARG A 7 -7.09 -21.93 13.10
N THR A 8 -7.31 -22.56 11.96
CA THR A 8 -7.12 -21.90 10.66
C THR A 8 -8.26 -20.93 10.38
N LEU A 9 -7.99 -19.90 9.57
CA LEU A 9 -9.04 -19.15 8.89
C LEU A 9 -9.74 -20.07 7.88
N ASP A 10 -11.06 -19.98 7.79
CA ASP A 10 -11.82 -20.69 6.75
C ASP A 10 -11.50 -20.11 5.37
N GLU A 11 -11.44 -18.78 5.28
CA GLU A 11 -11.07 -18.01 4.10
C GLU A 11 -10.54 -16.62 4.51
N PHE A 12 -9.86 -15.94 3.58
CA PHE A 12 -9.59 -14.51 3.69
C PHE A 12 -10.77 -13.71 3.16
N ASP A 13 -11.22 -12.75 3.96
CA ASP A 13 -12.27 -11.81 3.61
C ASP A 13 -11.81 -10.75 2.59
N PRO A 14 -12.73 -10.14 1.83
CA PRO A 14 -12.43 -9.01 0.97
C PRO A 14 -11.98 -7.78 1.77
N PRO A 15 -11.24 -6.84 1.14
CA PRO A 15 -10.74 -5.65 1.81
C PRO A 15 -11.85 -4.90 2.57
N ALA A 16 -11.51 -4.53 3.81
CA ALA A 16 -12.36 -3.77 4.74
C ALA A 16 -13.65 -4.46 5.23
N TYR A 17 -13.88 -5.74 4.93
CA TYR A 17 -14.95 -6.52 5.57
C TYR A 17 -14.81 -6.51 7.10
N PRO A 18 -15.91 -6.42 7.88
CA PRO A 18 -17.32 -6.37 7.47
C PRO A 18 -17.84 -4.95 7.16
N TYR A 19 -16.99 -3.94 7.16
CA TYR A 19 -17.39 -2.54 6.97
C TYR A 19 -17.53 -2.15 5.50
N VAL A 20 -17.04 -3.00 4.60
CA VAL A 20 -17.32 -2.98 3.18
C VAL A 20 -17.84 -4.37 2.82
N ASP A 21 -19.08 -4.42 2.34
CA ASP A 21 -19.70 -5.63 1.81
C ASP A 21 -20.23 -5.34 0.41
N ASP A 22 -19.43 -5.67 -0.60
CA ASP A 22 -19.81 -5.55 -2.00
C ASP A 22 -20.70 -6.74 -2.45
N GLY A 23 -21.29 -7.49 -1.52
CA GLY A 23 -22.30 -8.52 -1.78
C GLY A 23 -21.77 -9.75 -2.49
N LEU A 24 -20.50 -10.09 -2.29
CA LEU A 24 -19.90 -11.29 -2.87
C LEU A 24 -20.59 -12.55 -2.36
N THR A 25 -20.90 -13.46 -3.28
CA THR A 25 -21.36 -14.81 -2.97
C THR A 25 -20.27 -15.60 -2.22
N PRO A 26 -20.61 -16.67 -1.48
CA PRO A 26 -19.60 -17.52 -0.85
C PRO A 26 -18.55 -18.08 -1.84
N ALA A 27 -18.95 -18.39 -3.07
CA ALA A 27 -18.03 -18.87 -4.09
C ALA A 27 -17.01 -17.80 -4.51
N GLN A 28 -17.44 -16.54 -4.62
CA GLN A 28 -16.56 -15.41 -4.94
C GLN A 28 -15.64 -15.05 -3.78
N LYS A 29 -16.13 -15.08 -2.53
CA LYS A 29 -15.27 -14.90 -1.34
C LYS A 29 -14.16 -15.95 -1.30
N LEU A 30 -14.50 -17.21 -1.57
CA LEU A 30 -13.52 -18.28 -1.68
C LEU A 30 -12.53 -18.06 -2.85
N ALA A 31 -12.98 -17.52 -3.99
CA ALA A 31 -12.12 -17.19 -5.12
C ALA A 31 -11.11 -16.08 -4.76
N TRP A 32 -11.58 -15.02 -4.11
CA TRP A 32 -10.71 -13.96 -3.57
C TRP A 32 -9.70 -14.52 -2.54
N SER A 33 -10.19 -15.34 -1.61
CA SER A 33 -9.33 -15.99 -0.61
C SER A 33 -8.25 -16.85 -1.25
N LYS A 34 -8.55 -17.56 -2.34
CA LYS A 34 -7.54 -18.34 -3.07
C LYS A 34 -6.46 -17.44 -3.65
N GLN A 35 -6.81 -16.29 -4.21
CA GLN A 35 -5.83 -15.33 -4.73
C GLN A 35 -4.87 -14.83 -3.64
N ILE A 36 -5.39 -14.44 -2.47
CA ILE A 36 -4.56 -14.05 -1.32
C ILE A 36 -3.67 -15.21 -0.84
N SER A 37 -4.26 -16.39 -0.70
CA SER A 37 -3.57 -17.60 -0.26
C SER A 37 -2.44 -17.99 -1.23
N GLU A 38 -2.64 -17.84 -2.54
CA GLU A 38 -1.62 -18.07 -3.57
C GLU A 38 -0.45 -17.09 -3.47
N TRP A 39 -0.70 -15.80 -3.23
CA TRP A 39 0.38 -14.83 -3.01
C TRP A 39 1.20 -15.18 -1.77
N MET A 40 0.54 -15.46 -0.64
CA MET A 40 1.25 -15.86 0.58
C MET A 40 2.05 -17.15 0.36
N ASN A 41 1.47 -18.16 -0.26
CA ASN A 41 2.15 -19.44 -0.51
C ASN A 41 3.32 -19.30 -1.50
N THR A 42 3.20 -18.41 -2.49
CA THR A 42 4.30 -18.10 -3.41
C THR A 42 5.50 -17.53 -2.67
N GLU A 43 5.28 -16.62 -1.71
CA GLU A 43 6.33 -16.09 -0.85
C GLU A 43 6.90 -17.15 0.09
N ILE A 44 6.04 -17.90 0.80
CA ILE A 44 6.44 -18.94 1.76
C ILE A 44 7.31 -20.01 1.10
N THR A 45 6.93 -20.47 -0.10
CA THR A 45 7.63 -21.54 -0.82
C THR A 45 8.77 -21.03 -1.70
N ALA A 46 8.91 -19.70 -1.86
CA ALA A 46 9.78 -19.06 -2.84
C ALA A 46 9.65 -19.66 -4.26
N THR A 47 8.44 -20.09 -4.62
CA THR A 47 8.16 -20.77 -5.90
C THR A 47 6.85 -20.23 -6.48
N LYS A 48 6.88 -19.83 -7.76
CA LYS A 48 5.71 -19.35 -8.49
C LYS A 48 4.75 -20.50 -8.82
N PRO A 49 3.46 -20.23 -9.12
CA PRO A 49 2.50 -21.28 -9.50
C PRO A 49 2.92 -22.15 -10.69
N ASN A 50 3.77 -21.64 -11.59
CA ASN A 50 4.32 -22.39 -12.72
C ASN A 50 5.57 -23.23 -12.37
N GLY A 51 5.89 -23.40 -11.08
CA GLY A 51 7.02 -24.17 -10.58
C GLY A 51 8.39 -23.49 -10.71
N LYS A 52 8.46 -22.27 -11.27
CA LYS A 52 9.72 -21.53 -11.36
C LYS A 52 10.05 -20.85 -10.03
N PRO A 53 11.34 -20.67 -9.69
CA PRO A 53 11.73 -19.91 -8.52
C PRO A 53 11.12 -18.51 -8.51
N LEU A 54 10.68 -18.06 -7.34
CA LEU A 54 10.40 -16.66 -7.09
C LEU A 54 11.72 -15.90 -7.09
N THR A 55 11.78 -14.80 -7.83
CA THR A 55 13.00 -14.01 -8.00
C THR A 55 12.71 -12.53 -7.83
N PHE A 56 13.70 -11.76 -7.41
CA PHE A 56 13.62 -10.32 -7.25
C PHE A 56 14.79 -9.60 -7.93
N GLY A 57 14.62 -8.29 -8.14
CA GLY A 57 15.64 -7.43 -8.75
C GLY A 57 15.89 -7.72 -10.24
N ARG A 58 16.69 -6.85 -10.87
CA ARG A 58 17.05 -6.97 -12.30
C ARG A 58 17.82 -8.26 -12.61
N ASP A 59 18.65 -8.69 -11.67
CA ASP A 59 19.47 -9.91 -11.80
C ASP A 59 18.69 -11.20 -11.51
N LYS A 60 17.37 -11.10 -11.25
CA LYS A 60 16.48 -12.24 -10.97
C LYS A 60 17.05 -13.16 -9.88
N ILE A 61 17.47 -12.57 -8.77
CA ILE A 61 18.03 -13.32 -7.64
C ILE A 61 16.92 -14.16 -7.00
N PRO A 62 17.12 -15.48 -6.81
CA PRO A 62 16.11 -16.33 -6.16
C PRO A 62 15.83 -15.90 -4.72
N ARG A 63 14.54 -15.90 -4.35
CA ARG A 63 14.08 -15.87 -2.96
C ARG A 63 14.34 -17.23 -2.31
N ILE A 64 14.26 -17.28 -0.99
CA ILE A 64 14.37 -18.51 -0.19
C ILE A 64 13.04 -18.83 0.48
N PRO A 65 12.72 -20.11 0.75
CA PRO A 65 11.55 -20.46 1.53
C PRO A 65 11.54 -19.79 2.91
N LEU A 66 10.36 -19.41 3.38
CA LEU A 66 10.17 -18.66 4.63
C LEU A 66 9.58 -19.58 5.70
N SER A 67 10.24 -19.65 6.86
CA SER A 67 9.77 -20.44 8.01
C SER A 67 9.04 -19.61 9.06
N GLN A 68 9.13 -18.28 9.00
CA GLN A 68 8.53 -17.35 9.96
C GLN A 68 7.47 -16.43 9.33
N PHE A 69 7.06 -16.71 8.09
CA PHE A 69 5.85 -16.14 7.49
C PHE A 69 4.84 -17.27 7.30
N PHE A 70 3.58 -17.06 7.66
CA PHE A 70 2.55 -18.10 7.55
C PHE A 70 1.30 -17.63 6.80
N ASN A 71 0.56 -18.59 6.27
CA ASN A 71 -0.75 -18.40 5.66
C ASN A 71 -1.82 -18.83 6.66
N GLY A 72 -2.66 -17.90 7.10
CA GLY A 72 -3.70 -18.15 8.12
C GLY A 72 -4.76 -19.19 7.70
N THR A 73 -4.96 -19.43 6.40
CA THR A 73 -5.86 -20.51 5.91
C THR A 73 -5.25 -21.90 5.99
N VAL A 74 -3.94 -22.00 6.24
CA VAL A 74 -3.18 -23.26 6.28
C VAL A 74 -2.63 -23.53 7.68
N THR A 75 -2.15 -22.49 8.35
CA THR A 75 -1.50 -22.57 9.67
C THR A 75 -2.47 -22.07 10.73
N ALA A 76 -2.73 -22.90 11.74
CA ALA A 76 -3.59 -22.52 12.85
C ALA A 76 -2.92 -21.44 13.72
N TYR A 77 -3.70 -20.46 14.15
CA TYR A 77 -3.29 -19.42 15.09
C TYR A 77 -4.49 -18.91 15.89
N ASP A 78 -4.27 -18.03 16.85
CA ASP A 78 -5.36 -17.31 17.52
C ASP A 78 -5.97 -16.29 16.53
N VAL A 79 -7.01 -16.71 15.81
CA VAL A 79 -7.69 -15.86 14.83
C VAL A 79 -8.51 -14.73 15.46
N ASP A 80 -8.76 -14.80 16.77
CA ASP A 80 -9.39 -13.72 17.54
C ASP A 80 -8.34 -12.76 18.14
N GLN A 81 -7.04 -13.01 17.88
CA GLN A 81 -5.94 -12.13 18.25
C GLN A 81 -6.20 -10.72 17.73
N LYS A 82 -6.10 -9.73 18.63
CA LYS A 82 -6.08 -8.32 18.23
C LYS A 82 -4.87 -8.05 17.35
N PRO A 83 -5.05 -7.59 16.09
CA PRO A 83 -3.92 -7.30 15.23
C PRO A 83 -3.04 -6.19 15.80
N VAL A 84 -1.75 -6.27 15.49
CA VAL A 84 -0.79 -5.19 15.72
C VAL A 84 -0.81 -4.27 14.51
N PHE A 85 -0.98 -2.97 14.73
CA PHE A 85 -0.95 -1.97 13.68
C PHE A 85 0.48 -1.50 13.46
N ILE A 86 0.96 -1.60 12.22
CA ILE A 86 2.22 -0.99 11.79
C ILE A 86 1.84 0.26 11.00
N THR A 87 2.10 1.44 11.57
CA THR A 87 1.58 2.70 11.05
C THR A 87 2.65 3.61 10.45
N TRP A 88 2.25 4.45 9.49
CA TRP A 88 3.10 5.45 8.84
C TRP A 88 2.28 6.62 8.28
N THR A 89 2.95 7.71 7.91
CA THR A 89 2.29 8.90 7.33
C THR A 89 1.98 8.70 5.85
N GLY A 90 0.77 9.09 5.42
CA GLY A 90 0.27 8.92 4.06
C GLY A 90 0.94 9.81 3.02
N PHE A 91 1.49 10.98 3.41
CA PHE A 91 2.23 11.83 2.48
C PHE A 91 3.49 11.12 1.94
N PRO A 92 3.73 11.11 0.62
CA PRO A 92 4.86 10.41 0.00
C PRO A 92 6.23 10.97 0.42
N ASN A 93 7.03 10.16 1.13
CA ASN A 93 8.34 10.62 1.61
C ASN A 93 9.34 10.92 0.47
N LEU A 94 9.22 10.26 -0.68
CA LEU A 94 10.05 10.56 -1.85
C LEU A 94 9.85 12.01 -2.33
N VAL A 95 8.61 12.50 -2.28
CA VAL A 95 8.30 13.91 -2.58
C VAL A 95 8.83 14.82 -1.49
N ALA A 96 8.64 14.47 -0.21
CA ALA A 96 9.12 15.27 0.92
C ALA A 96 10.65 15.45 0.89
N VAL A 97 11.40 14.40 0.59
CA VAL A 97 12.87 14.45 0.47
C VAL A 97 13.30 15.28 -0.74
N LYS A 98 12.63 15.10 -1.89
CA LYS A 98 12.98 15.81 -3.13
C LYS A 98 12.61 17.31 -3.07
N TYR A 99 11.52 17.63 -2.38
CA TYR A 99 11.01 18.99 -2.23
C TYR A 99 10.74 19.25 -0.74
N PRO A 100 11.74 19.68 0.04
CA PRO A 100 11.60 19.80 1.50
C PRO A 100 10.79 21.02 1.95
N ASN A 101 10.51 21.97 1.05
CA ASN A 101 9.87 23.24 1.39
C ASN A 101 8.41 23.25 0.95
N GLU A 102 7.59 23.93 1.76
CA GLU A 102 6.19 24.25 1.46
C GLU A 102 6.09 25.58 0.68
N PRO A 103 5.09 25.75 -0.19
CA PRO A 103 4.05 24.76 -0.55
C PRO A 103 4.50 23.79 -1.67
N ARG A 104 5.77 23.88 -2.12
CA ARG A 104 6.25 23.15 -3.31
C ARG A 104 5.99 21.65 -3.20
N ARG A 105 6.23 21.03 -2.06
CA ARG A 105 6.03 19.57 -1.89
C ARG A 105 4.59 19.13 -2.15
N TRP A 106 3.61 19.89 -1.66
CA TRP A 106 2.20 19.58 -1.87
C TRP A 106 1.80 19.80 -3.31
N LYS A 107 2.26 20.90 -3.91
CA LYS A 107 2.04 21.16 -5.34
C LYS A 107 2.57 20.03 -6.20
N GLU A 108 3.77 19.51 -5.92
CA GLU A 108 4.33 18.41 -6.71
C GLU A 108 3.58 17.08 -6.47
N ALA A 109 3.12 16.82 -5.25
CA ALA A 109 2.34 15.62 -4.93
C ALA A 109 0.95 15.61 -5.62
N ASP A 110 0.29 16.76 -5.77
CA ASP A 110 -1.01 16.88 -6.45
C ASP A 110 -0.90 16.72 -7.99
N LYS A 111 0.26 17.00 -8.59
CA LYS A 111 0.39 17.11 -10.05
C LYS A 111 0.11 15.82 -10.81
N ALA A 112 0.49 14.68 -10.25
CA ALA A 112 0.52 13.43 -11.01
C ALA A 112 0.65 12.19 -10.11
N ARG A 113 0.13 11.06 -10.58
CA ARG A 113 0.05 9.79 -9.83
C ARG A 113 1.41 9.26 -9.40
N GLU A 114 2.46 9.44 -10.20
CA GLU A 114 3.82 9.01 -9.87
C GLU A 114 4.42 9.73 -8.66
N ASN A 115 3.89 10.90 -8.30
CA ASN A 115 4.32 11.60 -7.09
C ASN A 115 3.54 11.15 -5.86
N GLN A 116 2.46 10.38 -6.03
CA GLN A 116 1.67 9.78 -4.96
C GLN A 116 2.19 8.38 -4.61
N ASP A 117 3.53 8.24 -4.59
CA ASP A 117 4.23 6.97 -4.37
C ASP A 117 4.29 6.56 -2.89
N GLU A 118 3.11 6.33 -2.33
CA GLU A 118 2.82 5.76 -1.02
C GLU A 118 1.44 5.09 -1.11
N TYR A 119 1.04 4.23 -0.17
CA TYR A 119 -0.25 3.52 -0.21
C TYR A 119 -1.51 4.39 0.00
N LEU A 120 -1.46 5.66 -0.41
CA LEU A 120 -2.52 6.64 -0.35
C LEU A 120 -2.46 7.52 -1.61
N GLU A 121 -3.46 7.41 -2.48
CA GLU A 121 -3.59 8.21 -3.70
C GLU A 121 -4.85 9.08 -3.64
N TRP A 122 -4.84 10.24 -4.29
CA TRP A 122 -5.95 11.18 -4.24
C TRP A 122 -6.16 12.03 -5.50
N SER A 123 -7.41 12.33 -5.80
CA SER A 123 -7.81 13.24 -6.89
C SER A 123 -8.43 14.51 -6.32
N VAL A 124 -8.15 15.65 -6.96
CA VAL A 124 -8.59 16.98 -6.56
C VAL A 124 -9.48 17.55 -7.67
N LYS A 125 -10.68 18.04 -7.36
CA LYS A 125 -11.46 18.86 -8.30
C LYS A 125 -11.37 20.31 -7.86
N ARG A 126 -11.14 21.19 -8.83
CA ARG A 126 -11.12 22.63 -8.64
C ARG A 126 -12.24 23.31 -9.43
N ASP A 127 -12.65 24.49 -8.98
CA ASP A 127 -13.51 25.41 -9.73
C ASP A 127 -12.68 26.28 -10.70
N ASP A 128 -13.36 27.19 -11.41
CA ASP A 128 -12.74 28.08 -12.39
C ASP A 128 -11.81 29.13 -11.76
N ASP A 129 -11.93 29.37 -10.45
CA ASP A 129 -11.08 30.26 -9.66
C ASP A 129 -9.89 29.52 -9.02
N ASP A 130 -9.66 28.25 -9.41
CA ASP A 130 -8.62 27.35 -8.88
C ASP A 130 -8.82 26.94 -7.40
N ASN A 131 -10.00 27.19 -6.82
CA ASN A 131 -10.34 26.71 -5.48
C ASN A 131 -10.65 25.21 -5.53
N ILE A 132 -10.11 24.46 -4.57
CA ILE A 132 -10.49 23.06 -4.36
C ILE A 132 -11.94 22.97 -3.90
N ILE A 133 -12.76 22.28 -4.67
CA ILE A 133 -14.14 21.93 -4.29
C ILE A 133 -14.20 20.54 -3.66
N VAL A 134 -13.40 19.58 -4.15
CA VAL A 134 -13.40 18.19 -3.65
C VAL A 134 -11.98 17.64 -3.63
N VAL A 135 -11.63 16.93 -2.56
CA VAL A 135 -10.48 16.03 -2.54
C VAL A 135 -10.97 14.63 -2.21
N THR A 136 -10.49 13.64 -2.93
CA THR A 136 -10.91 12.25 -2.73
C THR A 136 -9.68 11.37 -2.61
N PHE A 137 -9.53 10.67 -1.49
CA PHE A 137 -8.45 9.74 -1.18
C PHE A 137 -8.93 8.29 -1.26
N THR A 138 -8.03 7.38 -1.66
CA THR A 138 -8.22 5.94 -1.55
C THR A 138 -6.92 5.22 -1.17
N CYS A 139 -7.06 4.08 -0.51
CA CYS A 139 -6.00 3.08 -0.36
C CYS A 139 -6.46 1.68 -0.81
N GLU A 140 -7.57 1.60 -1.57
CA GLU A 140 -8.05 0.34 -2.13
C GLU A 140 -7.13 -0.14 -3.26
N GLY A 141 -6.67 -1.39 -3.18
CA GLY A 141 -5.79 -1.97 -4.19
C GLY A 141 -6.52 -2.25 -5.51
N PRO A 142 -5.86 -2.06 -6.68
CA PRO A 142 -6.45 -2.34 -7.98
C PRO A 142 -6.83 -3.81 -8.17
N GLU A 143 -6.19 -4.74 -7.44
CA GLU A 143 -6.47 -6.17 -7.57
C GLU A 143 -7.90 -6.53 -7.15
N TYR A 144 -8.42 -5.95 -6.06
CA TYR A 144 -9.79 -6.23 -5.63
C TYR A 144 -10.81 -5.62 -6.60
N TRP A 145 -10.54 -4.45 -7.15
CA TRP A 145 -11.41 -3.83 -8.16
C TRP A 145 -11.41 -4.58 -9.49
N ARG A 146 -10.27 -5.15 -9.90
CA ARG A 146 -10.22 -6.07 -11.05
C ARG A 146 -10.99 -7.35 -10.78
N PHE A 147 -10.83 -7.93 -9.59
CA PHE A 147 -11.60 -9.09 -9.16
C PHE A 147 -13.12 -8.82 -9.20
N LEU A 148 -13.57 -7.70 -8.64
CA LEU A 148 -14.97 -7.27 -8.73
C LEU A 148 -15.43 -7.08 -10.17
N ALA A 149 -14.59 -6.51 -11.04
CA ALA A 149 -14.96 -6.33 -12.44
C ALA A 149 -15.08 -7.65 -13.22
N GLU A 150 -14.30 -8.66 -12.86
CA GLU A 150 -14.34 -9.99 -13.47
C GLU A 150 -15.55 -10.79 -12.97
N GLU A 151 -15.86 -10.73 -11.67
CA GLU A 151 -16.90 -11.53 -11.03
C GLU A 151 -18.28 -10.86 -11.03
N GLU A 152 -18.32 -9.52 -10.93
CA GLU A 152 -19.52 -8.70 -10.70
C GLU A 152 -19.48 -7.39 -11.54
N PRO A 153 -19.46 -7.46 -12.89
CA PRO A 153 -19.30 -6.27 -13.73
C PRO A 153 -20.41 -5.21 -13.53
N GLU A 154 -21.65 -5.61 -13.27
CA GLU A 154 -22.75 -4.67 -12.97
C GLU A 154 -22.55 -3.94 -11.62
N ARG A 155 -21.83 -4.57 -10.69
CA ARG A 155 -21.46 -3.93 -9.42
C ARG A 155 -20.50 -2.78 -9.66
N ILE A 156 -19.54 -2.91 -10.57
CA ILE A 156 -18.64 -1.81 -10.95
C ILE A 156 -19.43 -0.61 -11.49
N ASP A 157 -20.39 -0.86 -12.39
CA ASP A 157 -21.24 0.18 -12.97
C ASP A 157 -22.06 0.94 -11.92
N SER A 158 -22.42 0.25 -10.84
CA SER A 158 -23.14 0.85 -9.71
C SER A 158 -22.20 1.57 -8.74
N LEU A 159 -21.01 1.00 -8.47
CA LEU A 159 -20.07 1.52 -7.49
C LEU A 159 -19.50 2.88 -7.91
N TYR A 160 -19.04 3.04 -9.14
CA TYR A 160 -18.45 4.29 -9.64
C TYR A 160 -19.33 5.53 -9.35
N PRO A 161 -20.58 5.61 -9.84
CA PRO A 161 -21.46 6.76 -9.58
C PRO A 161 -21.87 6.85 -8.11
N SER A 162 -22.06 5.72 -7.41
CA SER A 162 -22.44 5.74 -5.98
C SER A 162 -21.35 6.35 -5.08
N LEU A 163 -20.08 6.13 -5.43
CA LEU A 163 -18.92 6.63 -4.70
C LEU A 163 -18.46 8.01 -5.18
N SER A 164 -19.11 8.56 -6.21
CA SER A 164 -18.81 9.89 -6.76
C SER A 164 -20.10 10.66 -7.08
N PRO A 165 -21.01 10.84 -6.11
CA PRO A 165 -22.32 11.41 -6.37
C PRO A 165 -22.26 12.82 -6.98
N LEU A 166 -21.22 13.61 -6.67
CA LEU A 166 -20.99 14.96 -7.22
C LEU A 166 -20.64 14.96 -8.71
N PHE A 167 -20.16 13.83 -9.25
CA PHE A 167 -19.70 13.71 -10.64
C PHE A 167 -20.45 12.62 -11.42
N LYS A 168 -21.51 12.05 -10.82
CA LYS A 168 -22.22 10.89 -11.37
C LYS A 168 -22.77 11.13 -12.78
N ASP A 169 -23.14 12.38 -13.11
CA ASP A 169 -23.72 12.74 -14.40
C ASP A 169 -22.65 12.87 -15.50
N GLU A 170 -21.37 13.02 -15.10
CA GLU A 170 -20.21 13.01 -15.99
C GLU A 170 -19.65 11.58 -16.21
N MET A 171 -20.00 10.65 -15.32
CA MET A 171 -19.54 9.27 -15.32
C MET A 171 -20.30 8.44 -16.35
N LYS A 172 -19.55 7.82 -17.26
CA LYS A 172 -20.09 6.93 -18.28
C LYS A 172 -19.44 5.57 -18.18
N LYS A 173 -20.21 4.53 -18.46
CA LYS A 173 -19.74 3.14 -18.44
C LYS A 173 -18.48 2.96 -19.28
N GLU A 174 -18.43 3.61 -20.44
CA GLU A 174 -17.30 3.58 -21.38
C GLU A 174 -16.02 4.22 -20.82
N ASP A 175 -16.09 4.94 -19.69
CA ASP A 175 -14.89 5.46 -19.04
C ASP A 175 -14.05 4.32 -18.45
N TRP A 176 -14.68 3.33 -17.81
CA TRP A 176 -13.99 2.24 -17.11
C TRP A 176 -14.06 0.88 -17.81
N TRP A 177 -14.84 0.74 -18.88
CA TRP A 177 -14.81 -0.44 -19.74
C TRP A 177 -14.17 -0.13 -21.09
N ARG A 178 -13.23 -0.97 -21.50
CA ARG A 178 -12.64 -0.95 -22.84
C ARG A 178 -13.65 -1.46 -23.87
N GLU A 179 -13.41 -1.17 -25.14
CA GLU A 179 -14.21 -1.68 -26.26
C GLU A 179 -14.28 -3.22 -26.31
N ASP A 180 -13.27 -3.92 -25.78
CA ASP A 180 -13.24 -5.38 -25.69
C ASP A 180 -14.02 -5.94 -24.46
N GLY A 181 -14.72 -5.07 -23.73
CA GLY A 181 -15.50 -5.42 -22.54
C GLY A 181 -14.68 -5.65 -21.28
N LYS A 182 -13.36 -5.41 -21.30
CA LYS A 182 -12.50 -5.54 -20.12
C LYS A 182 -12.44 -4.26 -19.31
N TYR A 183 -12.38 -4.41 -18.00
CA TYR A 183 -12.18 -3.29 -17.10
C TYR A 183 -10.84 -2.62 -17.35
N ASN A 184 -10.86 -1.30 -17.43
CA ASN A 184 -9.67 -0.48 -17.50
C ASN A 184 -9.35 0.07 -16.09
N PRO A 185 -8.39 -0.52 -15.35
CA PRO A 185 -8.00 0.00 -14.04
C PRO A 185 -7.38 1.41 -14.13
N ASN A 186 -6.78 1.75 -15.27
CA ASN A 186 -6.17 3.05 -15.54
C ASN A 186 -7.13 3.93 -16.37
N ASN A 187 -8.41 3.94 -16.02
CA ASN A 187 -9.37 4.83 -16.65
C ASN A 187 -9.19 6.28 -16.18
N LYS A 188 -9.86 7.21 -16.86
CA LYS A 188 -9.74 8.65 -16.58
C LYS A 188 -10.04 9.03 -15.13
N TRP A 189 -10.88 8.27 -14.43
CA TRP A 189 -11.22 8.55 -13.03
C TRP A 189 -10.12 8.12 -12.07
N ASN A 190 -9.38 7.05 -12.37
CA ASN A 190 -8.31 6.58 -11.49
C ASN A 190 -6.94 7.19 -11.84
N ASP A 191 -6.63 7.36 -13.12
CA ASP A 191 -5.31 7.77 -13.58
C ASP A 191 -5.09 9.29 -13.50
N SER A 192 -6.15 10.10 -13.63
CA SER A 192 -6.06 11.56 -13.52
C SER A 192 -6.14 12.05 -12.08
N THR A 193 -5.34 13.06 -11.72
CA THR A 193 -5.35 13.69 -10.39
C THR A 193 -6.31 14.87 -10.25
N ASP A 194 -7.03 15.25 -11.31
CA ASP A 194 -7.82 16.50 -11.41
C ASP A 194 -9.35 16.30 -11.55
N THR A 195 -9.83 15.06 -11.44
CA THR A 195 -11.25 14.71 -11.59
C THR A 195 -12.04 14.91 -10.29
N GLY A 196 -11.37 14.99 -9.15
CA GLY A 196 -11.97 14.94 -7.81
C GLY A 196 -12.50 13.59 -7.39
N SER A 197 -12.29 12.53 -8.18
CA SER A 197 -12.61 11.16 -7.81
C SER A 197 -11.48 10.19 -8.16
N ILE A 198 -11.44 9.06 -7.46
CA ILE A 198 -10.51 7.94 -7.67
C ILE A 198 -11.09 6.74 -6.92
N MET A 199 -11.18 5.56 -7.53
CA MET A 199 -11.75 4.37 -6.87
C MET A 199 -10.69 3.58 -6.12
N HIS A 200 -9.55 3.36 -6.77
CA HIS A 200 -8.46 2.53 -6.27
C HIS A 200 -7.11 3.08 -6.70
N LEU A 201 -6.06 2.59 -6.07
CA LEU A 201 -4.66 2.90 -6.36
C LEU A 201 -4.32 2.50 -7.81
N VAL A 202 -3.54 3.32 -8.51
CA VAL A 202 -3.02 3.01 -9.86
C VAL A 202 -1.49 2.93 -9.90
N HIS A 203 -0.81 3.47 -8.90
CA HIS A 203 0.64 3.46 -8.89
C HIS A 203 1.17 2.02 -8.87
N ILE A 204 2.12 1.72 -9.78
CA ILE A 204 2.59 0.35 -10.03
C ILE A 204 3.21 -0.33 -8.81
N ASN A 205 3.70 0.46 -7.86
CA ASN A 205 4.35 -0.04 -6.66
C ASN A 205 3.40 -0.13 -5.45
N ASN A 206 2.14 0.26 -5.59
CA ASN A 206 1.14 0.31 -4.52
C ASN A 206 0.15 -0.87 -4.63
N THR A 207 0.66 -2.06 -4.96
CA THR A 207 -0.16 -3.25 -5.15
C THR A 207 -0.34 -4.02 -3.84
N LEU A 208 -1.47 -4.70 -3.67
CA LEU A 208 -1.70 -5.53 -2.49
C LEU A 208 -0.74 -6.73 -2.45
N SER A 209 -0.41 -7.28 -3.62
CA SER A 209 0.61 -8.32 -3.76
C SER A 209 2.01 -7.87 -3.32
N ALA A 210 2.39 -6.61 -3.54
CA ALA A 210 3.66 -6.07 -3.06
C ALA A 210 3.69 -5.97 -1.53
N GLU A 211 2.56 -5.63 -0.90
CA GLU A 211 2.47 -5.63 0.57
C GLU A 211 2.68 -7.04 1.14
N VAL A 212 2.15 -8.08 0.49
CA VAL A 212 2.41 -9.47 0.88
C VAL A 212 3.90 -9.81 0.75
N ASP A 213 4.59 -9.39 -0.33
CA ASP A 213 6.06 -9.56 -0.47
C ASP A 213 6.81 -8.82 0.64
N ILE A 214 6.49 -7.55 0.94
CA ILE A 214 7.15 -6.78 2.00
C ILE A 214 6.97 -7.47 3.35
N ALA A 215 5.74 -7.88 3.70
CA ALA A 215 5.46 -8.54 4.96
C ALA A 215 6.19 -9.87 5.08
N ALA A 216 6.19 -10.67 4.01
CA ALA A 216 6.84 -11.97 3.97
C ALA A 216 8.36 -11.83 4.02
N GLN A 217 8.96 -10.98 3.20
CA GLN A 217 10.41 -10.81 3.10
C GLN A 217 10.99 -10.03 4.28
N GLY A 218 10.17 -9.24 4.99
CA GLY A 218 10.51 -8.66 6.29
C GLY A 218 10.82 -9.74 7.34
N THR A 219 10.31 -10.96 7.20
CA THR A 219 10.59 -12.05 8.14
C THR A 219 12.02 -12.57 8.08
N VAL A 220 12.73 -12.34 6.97
CA VAL A 220 14.08 -12.85 6.76
C VAL A 220 15.08 -12.09 7.62
N ILE A 221 15.63 -12.76 8.62
CA ILE A 221 16.71 -12.23 9.45
C ILE A 221 17.97 -12.15 8.59
N ARG A 222 18.46 -10.93 8.33
CA ARG A 222 19.67 -10.70 7.53
C ARG A 222 20.89 -10.47 8.40
N MET A 223 22.04 -10.88 7.89
CA MET A 223 23.35 -10.53 8.45
C MET A 223 24.23 -9.80 7.44
N ASP A 224 25.07 -8.92 7.94
CA ASP A 224 26.06 -8.19 7.16
C ASP A 224 27.29 -9.05 6.83
N ASP A 225 28.27 -8.40 6.25
CA ASP A 225 29.48 -9.02 5.73
C ASP A 225 30.37 -9.64 6.81
N ASP A 226 30.25 -9.16 8.04
CA ASP A 226 31.00 -9.58 9.22
C ASP A 226 30.22 -10.61 10.06
N GLY A 227 29.04 -11.02 9.58
CA GLY A 227 28.15 -11.96 10.28
C GLY A 227 27.28 -11.32 11.36
N ASN A 228 27.25 -9.99 11.45
CA ASN A 228 26.41 -9.30 12.42
C ASN A 228 24.97 -9.20 11.91
N ILE A 229 24.00 -9.39 12.79
CA ILE A 229 22.58 -9.24 12.44
C ILE A 229 22.28 -7.78 12.08
N ILE A 230 21.67 -7.57 10.93
CA ILE A 230 21.23 -6.26 10.46
C ILE A 230 19.95 -5.88 11.20
N LYS A 231 20.04 -4.84 12.03
CA LYS A 231 18.90 -4.26 12.76
C LYS A 231 18.50 -2.87 12.29
N ASP A 232 19.36 -2.21 11.51
CA ASP A 232 19.03 -0.92 10.90
C ASP A 232 18.04 -1.14 9.76
N LYS A 233 16.90 -0.47 9.80
CA LYS A 233 15.80 -0.65 8.84
C LYS A 233 16.22 -0.38 7.39
N ALA A 234 17.06 0.63 7.15
CA ALA A 234 17.50 0.99 5.81
C ALA A 234 18.51 -0.04 5.26
N LYS A 235 19.41 -0.54 6.10
CA LYS A 235 20.29 -1.65 5.73
C LYS A 235 19.50 -2.94 5.49
N LEU A 236 18.50 -3.23 6.32
CA LEU A 236 17.67 -4.43 6.20
C LEU A 236 16.92 -4.46 4.86
N ILE A 237 16.16 -3.41 4.54
CA ILE A 237 15.40 -3.35 3.29
C ILE A 237 16.31 -3.39 2.05
N ASN A 238 17.46 -2.71 2.08
CA ASN A 238 18.42 -2.76 0.98
C ASN A 238 19.05 -4.15 0.80
N CYS A 239 19.26 -4.87 1.91
CA CYS A 239 19.78 -6.23 1.90
C CYS A 239 18.73 -7.25 1.43
N SER A 240 17.50 -7.15 1.94
CA SER A 240 16.42 -8.08 1.60
C SER A 240 15.71 -7.75 0.29
N ALA A 241 15.85 -6.52 -0.22
CA ALA A 241 15.28 -6.06 -1.50
C ALA A 241 13.78 -6.36 -1.64
N TYR A 242 13.00 -6.00 -0.62
CA TYR A 242 11.53 -6.11 -0.63
C TYR A 242 10.83 -4.76 -0.89
N GLY A 243 11.58 -3.66 -1.02
CA GLY A 243 10.98 -2.34 -1.23
C GLY A 243 12.02 -1.22 -1.34
N SER A 244 11.58 0.01 -1.10
CA SER A 244 12.36 1.24 -1.15
C SER A 244 12.65 1.78 0.24
N ALA A 245 13.94 1.93 0.57
CA ALA A 245 14.39 2.49 1.85
C ALA A 245 13.95 3.95 2.08
N GLN A 246 13.53 4.65 1.03
CA GLN A 246 13.14 6.06 1.07
C GLN A 246 11.62 6.28 1.18
N ARG A 247 10.80 5.22 1.22
CA ARG A 247 9.37 5.33 1.53
C ARG A 247 9.11 5.43 3.03
N ASN A 248 7.88 5.80 3.40
CA ASN A 248 7.46 5.71 4.79
C ASN A 248 7.08 4.28 5.18
N SER A 249 6.29 3.60 4.35
CA SER A 249 5.76 2.24 4.55
C SER A 249 6.87 1.17 4.64
N ASP A 250 7.51 0.86 3.51
CA ASP A 250 8.36 -0.34 3.36
C ASP A 250 9.39 -0.54 4.49
N PRO A 251 10.22 0.46 4.87
CA PRO A 251 11.21 0.26 5.92
C PRO A 251 10.58 0.11 7.31
N ARG A 252 9.38 0.66 7.56
CA ARG A 252 8.68 0.51 8.84
C ARG A 252 8.05 -0.88 8.95
N ILE A 253 7.39 -1.34 7.90
CA ILE A 253 6.75 -2.67 7.84
C ILE A 253 7.79 -3.76 8.06
N GLY A 254 8.86 -3.73 7.26
CA GLY A 254 9.90 -4.75 7.37
C GLY A 254 10.66 -4.73 8.70
N ASP A 255 10.94 -3.55 9.28
CA ASP A 255 11.62 -3.46 10.58
C ASP A 255 10.76 -3.98 11.73
N ALA A 256 9.47 -3.60 11.77
CA ALA A 256 8.52 -4.07 12.78
C ALA A 256 8.39 -5.60 12.73
N ILE A 257 8.24 -6.16 11.53
CA ILE A 257 8.16 -7.62 11.32
C ILE A 257 9.46 -8.30 11.73
N ASN A 258 10.61 -7.82 11.26
CA ASN A 258 11.90 -8.44 11.59
C ASN A 258 12.21 -8.38 13.09
N GLY A 259 11.76 -7.33 13.78
CA GLY A 259 11.80 -7.24 15.23
C GLY A 259 11.10 -8.40 15.93
N LEU A 260 9.94 -8.83 15.42
CA LEU A 260 9.18 -9.96 15.94
C LEU A 260 9.83 -11.30 15.56
N THR A 261 10.32 -11.46 14.32
CA THR A 261 10.90 -12.74 13.89
C THR A 261 12.22 -13.05 14.57
N ARG A 262 13.04 -12.03 14.89
CA ARG A 262 14.25 -12.18 15.73
C ARG A 262 13.96 -12.71 17.14
N GLN A 263 12.71 -12.59 17.61
CA GLN A 263 12.27 -13.15 18.90
C GLN A 263 11.69 -14.56 18.76
N GLY A 264 11.72 -15.14 17.55
CA GLY A 264 11.20 -16.48 17.28
C GLY A 264 9.71 -16.54 16.92
N ASN A 265 9.05 -15.40 16.73
CA ASN A 265 7.66 -15.39 16.30
C ASN A 265 7.55 -15.73 14.80
N ALA A 266 6.50 -16.46 14.41
CA ALA A 266 6.03 -16.47 13.03
C ALA A 266 4.95 -15.40 12.86
N VAL A 267 4.93 -14.69 11.74
CA VAL A 267 4.02 -13.56 11.50
C VAL A 267 3.22 -13.73 10.22
N SER A 268 2.08 -13.06 10.14
CA SER A 268 1.29 -12.92 8.92
C SER A 268 0.53 -11.59 8.90
N ILE A 269 -0.12 -11.29 7.78
CA ILE A 269 -1.03 -10.16 7.66
C ILE A 269 -2.40 -10.58 8.19
N ALA A 270 -3.01 -9.74 9.03
CA ALA A 270 -4.32 -9.99 9.60
C ALA A 270 -5.42 -9.98 8.52
N ASN A 271 -6.43 -10.83 8.68
CA ASN A 271 -7.64 -10.81 7.87
C ASN A 271 -8.55 -9.62 8.22
N PRO A 272 -9.19 -8.92 7.25
CA PRO A 272 -8.89 -8.91 5.82
C PRO A 272 -7.51 -8.35 5.45
N VAL A 273 -6.89 -8.93 4.41
CA VAL A 273 -5.59 -8.48 3.89
C VAL A 273 -5.79 -7.22 3.05
N ALA A 274 -5.42 -6.05 3.60
CA ALA A 274 -5.42 -4.76 2.90
C ALA A 274 -4.57 -3.71 3.65
N ILE A 275 -4.37 -2.57 3.00
CA ILE A 275 -3.88 -1.34 3.64
C ILE A 275 -5.07 -0.46 4.00
N TYR A 276 -4.97 0.23 5.14
CA TYR A 276 -6.02 1.09 5.66
C TYR A 276 -5.50 2.47 6.03
N MET A 277 -6.35 3.48 5.86
CA MET A 277 -6.26 4.71 6.64
C MET A 277 -6.56 4.33 8.11
N TYR A 278 -5.54 4.44 8.94
CA TYR A 278 -5.56 4.17 10.37
C TYR A 278 -6.27 5.28 11.13
N SER A 279 -5.92 6.53 10.84
CA SER A 279 -6.48 7.71 11.47
C SER A 279 -6.36 8.92 10.54
N PHE A 280 -7.22 9.91 10.75
CA PHE A 280 -7.14 11.21 10.11
C PHE A 280 -7.29 12.29 11.19
N ASP A 281 -6.21 13.01 11.48
CA ASP A 281 -6.23 14.08 12.48
C ASP A 281 -6.74 15.37 11.86
N THR A 282 -7.95 15.77 12.25
CA THR A 282 -8.60 16.99 11.75
C THR A 282 -8.61 18.13 12.77
N GLY A 283 -7.95 17.96 13.92
CA GLY A 283 -8.08 18.86 15.07
C GLY A 283 -7.65 20.31 14.79
N ASN A 284 -6.74 20.51 13.83
CA ASN A 284 -6.24 21.83 13.45
C ASN A 284 -7.00 22.47 12.30
N PHE A 285 -7.90 21.75 11.63
CA PHE A 285 -8.67 22.31 10.53
C PHE A 285 -9.84 23.13 11.05
N LYS A 286 -9.89 24.39 10.63
CA LYS A 286 -11.01 25.31 10.87
C LYS A 286 -11.51 25.87 9.56
N LEU A 287 -12.76 26.29 9.52
CA LEU A 287 -13.37 26.93 8.36
C LEU A 287 -13.28 28.44 8.53
N ASP A 288 -12.68 29.13 7.57
CA ASP A 288 -12.69 30.59 7.49
C ASP A 288 -14.00 31.08 6.85
N ILE A 289 -15.06 31.12 7.66
CA ILE A 289 -16.40 31.49 7.22
C ILE A 289 -16.49 32.97 6.78
N GLU A 290 -15.52 33.80 7.16
CA GLU A 290 -15.48 35.22 6.84
C GLU A 290 -14.59 35.56 5.65
N GLY A 291 -13.58 34.72 5.37
CA GLY A 291 -12.58 34.87 4.32
C GLY A 291 -11.42 35.79 4.70
N THR A 292 -11.33 36.18 5.98
CA THR A 292 -10.39 37.18 6.49
C THR A 292 -9.15 36.57 7.15
N GLY A 293 -9.13 35.24 7.34
CA GLY A 293 -8.18 34.55 8.21
C GLY A 293 -8.43 34.79 9.71
N GLU A 294 -9.53 35.48 10.07
CA GLU A 294 -9.96 35.74 11.44
C GLU A 294 -11.32 35.05 11.71
N ASN A 295 -11.71 34.89 12.98
CA ASN A 295 -13.02 34.34 13.38
C ASN A 295 -13.36 32.95 12.79
N MET A 296 -12.36 32.07 12.68
CA MET A 296 -12.56 30.72 12.16
C MET A 296 -13.51 29.89 13.03
N VAL A 297 -14.31 29.04 12.39
CA VAL A 297 -15.27 28.15 13.05
C VAL A 297 -14.90 26.69 12.86
N ASP A 298 -15.56 25.78 13.58
CA ASP A 298 -15.40 24.35 13.35
C ASP A 298 -15.82 23.98 11.93
N VAL A 299 -15.04 23.08 11.31
CA VAL A 299 -15.38 22.53 9.99
C VAL A 299 -16.73 21.81 10.08
N PRO A 300 -17.69 22.09 9.18
CA PRO A 300 -19.02 21.48 9.22
C PRO A 300 -19.00 19.95 9.23
N HIS A 301 -19.94 19.36 9.96
CA HIS A 301 -20.14 17.91 9.91
C HIS A 301 -20.48 17.46 8.49
N GLY A 302 -19.91 16.32 8.07
CA GLY A 302 -20.06 15.81 6.71
C GLY A 302 -18.97 16.28 5.74
N THR A 303 -18.10 17.22 6.15
CA THR A 303 -16.98 17.65 5.31
C THR A 303 -15.98 16.53 5.06
N PHE A 304 -15.60 15.79 6.11
CA PHE A 304 -14.72 14.64 6.04
C PHE A 304 -15.57 13.37 6.04
N ASN A 305 -15.83 12.81 4.86
CA ASN A 305 -16.76 11.71 4.67
C ASN A 305 -16.03 10.43 4.26
N PHE A 306 -15.94 9.46 5.15
CA PHE A 306 -15.44 8.12 4.82
C PHE A 306 -16.51 7.34 4.06
N GLN A 307 -16.34 7.24 2.75
CA GLN A 307 -17.31 6.60 1.86
C GLN A 307 -17.22 5.07 1.87
N ARG A 308 -16.04 4.52 2.19
CA ARG A 308 -15.79 3.07 2.29
C ARG A 308 -14.85 2.76 3.45
N GLY A 309 -15.12 1.64 4.11
CA GLY A 309 -14.42 1.23 5.32
C GLY A 309 -14.95 1.92 6.57
N ASN A 310 -14.24 1.75 7.68
CA ASN A 310 -14.61 2.35 8.96
C ASN A 310 -13.38 2.87 9.69
N ILE A 311 -13.24 4.20 9.78
CA ILE A 311 -12.10 4.85 10.42
C ILE A 311 -12.07 4.65 11.94
N ASP A 312 -13.23 4.52 12.61
CA ASP A 312 -13.33 4.23 14.05
C ASP A 312 -12.81 2.83 14.41
N LYS A 313 -12.60 2.00 13.38
CA LYS A 313 -12.05 0.65 13.45
C LYS A 313 -10.65 0.57 12.83
N ASN A 314 -10.06 1.72 12.49
CA ASN A 314 -8.78 1.85 11.80
C ASN A 314 -8.75 1.08 10.46
N MET A 315 -9.91 1.02 9.79
CA MET A 315 -10.16 0.31 8.54
C MET A 315 -10.80 1.22 7.49
N GLY A 316 -10.45 2.52 7.48
CA GLY A 316 -10.88 3.43 6.42
C GLY A 316 -10.17 3.09 5.12
N VAL A 317 -10.89 3.04 3.99
CA VAL A 317 -10.25 2.78 2.68
C VAL A 317 -10.53 3.86 1.65
N ARG A 318 -11.53 4.71 1.90
CA ARG A 318 -11.91 5.79 1.00
C ARG A 318 -12.46 7.00 1.75
N LEU A 319 -11.89 8.18 1.51
CA LEU A 319 -12.26 9.44 2.16
C LEU A 319 -12.55 10.49 1.09
N GLN A 320 -13.71 11.14 1.16
CA GLN A 320 -14.03 12.35 0.40
C GLN A 320 -14.02 13.56 1.34
N VAL A 321 -13.38 14.64 0.89
CA VAL A 321 -13.34 15.94 1.55
C VAL A 321 -14.09 16.94 0.67
N HIS A 322 -15.22 17.45 1.15
CA HIS A 322 -16.08 18.38 0.42
C HIS A 322 -16.90 19.20 1.42
N ILE A 323 -16.90 20.53 1.35
CA ILE A 323 -17.79 21.34 2.19
C ILE A 323 -19.24 21.10 1.72
N PRO A 324 -20.18 20.68 2.60
CA PRO A 324 -21.56 20.43 2.19
C PRO A 324 -22.22 21.62 1.48
N ASP A 325 -23.09 21.32 0.52
CA ASP A 325 -23.86 22.33 -0.21
C ASP A 325 -24.71 23.18 0.75
N GLY A 326 -24.79 24.48 0.47
CA GLY A 326 -25.55 25.45 1.26
C GLY A 326 -24.79 26.04 2.44
N ILE A 327 -23.57 25.59 2.71
CA ILE A 327 -22.68 26.26 3.66
C ILE A 327 -22.06 27.49 2.99
N VAL A 328 -22.67 28.64 3.27
CA VAL A 328 -22.28 29.94 2.68
C VAL A 328 -21.52 30.82 3.66
N GLY A 329 -20.56 31.59 3.16
CA GLY A 329 -19.79 32.51 3.97
C GLY A 329 -20.60 33.72 4.45
N THR A 330 -20.19 34.27 5.59
CA THR A 330 -20.92 35.33 6.30
C THR A 330 -20.15 36.65 6.41
N GLY A 331 -18.82 36.59 6.31
CA GLY A 331 -17.95 37.76 6.45
C GLY A 331 -17.67 38.49 5.15
N PRO A 332 -16.87 39.56 5.19
CA PRO A 332 -16.73 40.52 4.09
C PRO A 332 -16.21 39.89 2.79
N ASP A 333 -15.31 38.92 2.87
CA ASP A 333 -14.64 38.35 1.70
C ASP A 333 -15.36 37.10 1.17
N ASN A 334 -16.09 36.38 2.03
CA ASN A 334 -16.83 35.18 1.67
C ASN A 334 -18.37 35.35 1.64
N LYS A 335 -18.90 36.57 1.78
CA LYS A 335 -20.35 36.82 1.96
C LYS A 335 -21.20 36.21 0.84
N GLY A 336 -22.05 35.24 1.20
CA GLY A 336 -23.01 34.62 0.29
C GLY A 336 -22.39 33.66 -0.74
N LYS A 337 -21.08 33.44 -0.71
CA LYS A 337 -20.38 32.46 -1.53
C LYS A 337 -20.55 31.06 -0.93
N GLN A 338 -20.80 30.04 -1.76
CA GLN A 338 -20.66 28.65 -1.33
C GLN A 338 -19.20 28.42 -0.93
N LEU A 339 -18.98 28.00 0.31
CA LEU A 339 -17.64 27.70 0.79
C LEU A 339 -17.13 26.39 0.20
N THR A 340 -15.83 26.35 -0.01
CA THR A 340 -15.09 25.28 -0.67
C THR A 340 -14.05 24.70 0.28
N VAL A 341 -13.36 23.64 -0.13
CA VAL A 341 -12.26 23.08 0.68
C VAL A 341 -11.13 24.10 0.84
N SER A 342 -10.99 25.06 -0.07
CA SER A 342 -9.95 26.12 0.03
C SER A 342 -10.22 27.14 1.14
N ASP A 343 -11.45 27.20 1.64
CA ASP A 343 -11.82 28.03 2.78
C ASP A 343 -11.48 27.34 4.13
N ILE A 344 -10.99 26.10 4.10
CA ILE A 344 -10.43 25.44 5.28
C ILE A 344 -9.02 25.99 5.53
N VAL A 345 -8.72 26.29 6.79
CA VAL A 345 -7.41 26.72 7.28
C VAL A 345 -6.85 25.68 8.23
N ASP A 346 -5.59 25.30 8.02
CA ASP A 346 -4.80 24.56 8.99
C ASP A 346 -4.21 25.55 10.01
N THR A 347 -4.75 25.53 11.23
CA THR A 347 -4.35 26.44 12.31
C THR A 347 -2.99 26.11 12.90
N SER A 348 -2.36 24.98 12.55
CA SER A 348 -1.01 24.65 13.01
C SER A 348 0.07 25.46 12.28
N ASN A 349 -0.20 25.90 11.06
CA ASN A 349 0.70 26.68 10.22
C ASN A 349 0.05 27.96 9.64
N ASN A 350 -1.23 28.21 9.96
CA ASN A 350 -2.04 29.33 9.46
C ASN A 350 -2.13 29.40 7.94
N GLN A 351 -2.21 28.25 7.26
CA GLN A 351 -2.35 28.19 5.81
C GLN A 351 -3.70 27.63 5.40
N ASN A 352 -4.33 28.26 4.41
CA ASN A 352 -5.47 27.67 3.71
C ASN A 352 -5.09 26.33 3.07
N ILE A 353 -6.07 25.47 2.88
CA ILE A 353 -5.91 24.24 2.10
C ILE A 353 -5.93 24.59 0.61
N LEU A 354 -4.74 24.69 0.03
CA LEU A 354 -4.55 24.99 -1.39
C LEU A 354 -4.21 23.75 -2.22
N PHE A 355 -3.89 22.62 -1.58
CA PHE A 355 -3.53 21.35 -2.20
C PHE A 355 -4.18 20.18 -1.47
N GLY A 356 -4.61 19.15 -2.20
CA GLY A 356 -5.14 17.92 -1.60
C GLY A 356 -4.09 17.25 -0.71
N ALA A 357 -2.83 17.30 -1.13
CA ALA A 357 -1.71 16.73 -0.40
C ALA A 357 -1.51 17.27 1.03
N GLN A 358 -2.06 18.43 1.39
CA GLN A 358 -2.01 18.94 2.76
C GLN A 358 -2.72 17.98 3.73
N PHE A 359 -3.84 17.38 3.34
CA PHE A 359 -4.52 16.40 4.19
C PHE A 359 -3.72 15.10 4.35
N ALA A 360 -2.91 14.72 3.35
CA ALA A 360 -2.13 13.48 3.38
C ALA A 360 -1.07 13.47 4.50
N ASP A 361 -0.62 14.63 4.98
CA ASP A 361 0.26 14.73 6.15
C ASP A 361 -0.42 14.31 7.46
N TYR A 362 -1.75 14.45 7.52
CA TYR A 362 -2.57 14.16 8.70
C TYR A 362 -3.25 12.80 8.64
N ILE A 363 -3.12 12.08 7.52
CA ILE A 363 -3.61 10.71 7.37
C ILE A 363 -2.48 9.75 7.76
N GLN A 364 -2.72 8.93 8.78
CA GLN A 364 -1.87 7.79 9.07
C GLN A 364 -2.42 6.56 8.35
N MET A 365 -1.54 5.82 7.70
CA MET A 365 -1.80 4.55 7.05
C MET A 365 -1.37 3.39 7.96
N THR A 366 -1.87 2.18 7.69
CA THR A 366 -1.47 0.97 8.42
C THR A 366 -1.59 -0.29 7.58
N VAL A 367 -0.70 -1.25 7.87
CA VAL A 367 -0.97 -2.68 7.71
C VAL A 367 -1.19 -3.30 9.09
N ARG A 368 -1.91 -4.42 9.14
CA ARG A 368 -2.25 -5.13 10.38
C ARG A 368 -1.57 -6.49 10.40
N GLY A 369 -0.81 -6.78 11.46
CA GLY A 369 -0.09 -8.04 11.63
C GLY A 369 -0.69 -8.93 12.72
N VAL A 370 -0.55 -10.25 12.55
CA VAL A 370 -0.81 -11.29 13.56
C VAL A 370 0.43 -12.14 13.74
N ALA A 371 0.54 -12.85 14.87
CA ALA A 371 1.75 -13.60 15.19
C ALA A 371 1.47 -14.88 15.99
N ILE A 372 2.24 -15.92 15.70
CA ILE A 372 2.35 -17.14 16.50
C ILE A 372 3.66 -17.04 17.30
N GLY A 373 3.56 -17.03 18.62
CA GLY A 373 4.70 -16.90 19.52
C GLY A 373 5.31 -18.25 19.93
N GLY A 374 6.42 -18.19 20.65
CA GLY A 374 7.04 -19.36 21.29
C GLY A 374 7.93 -20.22 20.39
N GLY A 375 8.19 -19.79 19.15
CA GLY A 375 9.13 -20.45 18.23
C GLY A 375 10.59 -20.06 18.45
N ALA A 376 11.46 -20.57 17.58
CA ALA A 376 12.87 -20.18 17.49
C ALA A 376 13.09 -19.26 16.29
N ALA A 377 13.99 -18.29 16.44
CA ALA A 377 14.38 -17.43 15.32
C ALA A 377 14.99 -18.27 14.19
N ALA A 378 14.62 -17.97 12.94
CA ALA A 378 15.21 -18.63 11.78
C ALA A 378 16.71 -18.31 11.68
N PRO A 379 17.52 -19.20 11.08
CA PRO A 379 18.93 -18.92 10.83
C PRO A 379 19.13 -17.64 10.02
N PRO A 380 20.00 -16.72 10.46
CA PRO A 380 20.32 -15.51 9.72
C PRO A 380 20.85 -15.81 8.32
N GLN A 381 20.46 -14.99 7.36
CA GLN A 381 20.79 -15.15 5.94
C GLN A 381 21.69 -14.00 5.48
N PRO A 382 22.73 -14.25 4.68
CA PRO A 382 23.54 -13.18 4.12
C PRO A 382 22.71 -12.33 3.15
N CYS A 383 23.20 -11.13 2.83
CA CYS A 383 22.63 -10.35 1.74
C CYS A 383 22.79 -11.09 0.39
N PRO A 384 21.77 -11.13 -0.48
CA PRO A 384 21.75 -12.01 -1.65
C PRO A 384 22.89 -11.81 -2.67
N LYS A 385 23.50 -10.62 -2.75
CA LYS A 385 24.70 -10.39 -3.57
C LYS A 385 25.91 -11.24 -3.16
N LYS A 386 25.96 -11.71 -1.90
CA LYS A 386 26.97 -12.65 -1.42
C LYS A 386 26.59 -14.12 -1.61
N ALA A 387 25.29 -14.46 -1.59
CA ALA A 387 24.83 -15.83 -1.78
C ALA A 387 25.22 -16.38 -3.17
N ALA A 388 25.14 -15.55 -4.23
CA ALA A 388 25.56 -15.94 -5.57
C ALA A 388 27.07 -16.24 -5.68
N LYS A 389 27.92 -15.54 -4.89
CA LYS A 389 29.37 -15.78 -4.83
C LYS A 389 29.73 -16.98 -3.95
N LEU A 390 29.02 -17.18 -2.84
CA LEU A 390 29.23 -18.29 -1.91
C LEU A 390 28.77 -19.63 -2.52
N ALA A 391 27.60 -19.67 -3.17
CA ALA A 391 27.11 -20.86 -3.88
C ALA A 391 28.01 -21.26 -5.05
N GLN A 392 28.62 -20.29 -5.76
CA GLN A 392 29.65 -20.57 -6.77
C GLN A 392 30.94 -21.12 -6.14
N SER A 393 31.32 -20.66 -4.95
CA SER A 393 32.52 -21.15 -4.25
C SER A 393 32.34 -22.55 -3.67
N GLU A 394 31.17 -22.88 -3.11
CA GLU A 394 30.88 -24.22 -2.57
C GLU A 394 30.72 -25.26 -3.69
N ALA A 395 30.11 -24.90 -4.82
CA ALA A 395 30.10 -25.74 -6.02
C ALA A 395 31.51 -25.93 -6.63
N GLY A 396 32.35 -24.89 -6.59
CA GLY A 396 33.75 -24.97 -7.04
C GLY A 396 34.67 -25.80 -6.13
N VAL A 397 34.37 -25.87 -4.83
CA VAL A 397 35.11 -26.72 -3.89
C VAL A 397 34.68 -28.19 -3.99
N ALA A 398 33.40 -28.47 -4.26
CA ALA A 398 32.90 -29.84 -4.47
C ALA A 398 33.38 -30.49 -5.79
N LEU A 399 33.74 -29.68 -6.80
CA LEU A 399 34.26 -30.17 -8.08
C LEU A 399 35.78 -30.38 -8.09
N ASN A 400 36.53 -29.76 -7.16
CA ASN A 400 38.00 -29.87 -7.12
C ASN A 400 38.53 -31.09 -6.34
N SER A 401 37.67 -31.94 -5.77
CA SER A 401 38.09 -33.21 -5.16
C SER A 401 38.05 -34.42 -6.11
N LEU A 402 37.71 -34.23 -7.39
CA LEU A 402 37.69 -35.29 -8.40
C LEU A 402 38.24 -34.77 -9.73
N SER A 403 39.57 -34.76 -9.88
CA SER A 403 40.32 -35.02 -11.12
C SER A 403 41.68 -34.32 -11.09
N ALA A 404 42.71 -35.07 -10.70
CA ALA A 404 44.07 -34.77 -11.09
C ALA A 404 44.48 -35.84 -12.09
N GLU A 405 44.38 -35.54 -13.40
CA GLU A 405 45.20 -36.15 -14.44
C GLU A 405 45.08 -35.35 -15.76
N SER A 406 46.17 -34.61 -16.03
CA SER A 406 46.76 -34.14 -17.29
C SER A 406 46.00 -34.25 -18.63
N CYS A 407 45.95 -33.15 -19.40
CA CYS A 407 46.83 -32.91 -20.57
C CYS A 407 46.35 -31.72 -21.44
N ASP A 408 47.20 -30.69 -21.45
CA ASP A 408 47.73 -29.90 -22.58
C ASP A 408 46.88 -29.23 -23.71
N ALA A 409 47.34 -28.02 -23.99
CA ALA A 409 47.42 -27.26 -25.26
C ALA A 409 46.20 -26.56 -25.91
N SER A 410 46.25 -25.21 -25.81
CA SER A 410 46.08 -24.21 -26.90
C SER A 410 44.65 -24.03 -27.47
N THR A 411 44.08 -22.87 -27.83
CA THR A 411 44.50 -21.50 -28.22
C THR A 411 43.28 -20.58 -28.03
N ASN A 412 43.43 -19.42 -27.38
CA ASN A 412 43.31 -18.06 -27.96
C ASN A 412 42.09 -17.77 -28.88
N GLU A 413 41.12 -16.98 -28.40
CA GLU A 413 40.67 -15.73 -29.06
C GLU A 413 39.65 -14.92 -28.23
N ARG A 414 39.88 -13.60 -28.27
CA ARG A 414 39.10 -12.41 -27.82
C ARG A 414 37.82 -12.27 -28.69
N THR A 415 36.75 -11.51 -28.44
CA THR A 415 36.34 -10.39 -27.55
C THR A 415 34.88 -10.05 -27.90
N GLU A 416 34.12 -9.49 -26.94
CA GLU A 416 33.08 -8.43 -27.10
C GLU A 416 31.80 -8.75 -27.93
N GLY A 417 30.59 -8.26 -27.61
CA GLY A 417 30.25 -7.08 -26.82
C GLY A 417 28.75 -6.98 -26.46
N THR A 418 28.53 -6.12 -25.48
CA THR A 418 27.30 -5.75 -24.76
C THR A 418 26.45 -4.74 -25.54
N ARG A 419 25.11 -4.79 -25.44
CA ARG A 419 24.23 -3.61 -25.58
C ARG A 419 22.95 -3.73 -24.74
N TRP A 420 22.86 -2.77 -23.80
CA TRP A 420 21.73 -2.08 -23.13
C TRP A 420 20.53 -2.86 -22.63
#